data_AF-A0A562I1N4-F1
#
_entry.id   AF-A0A562I1N4-F1
#
_cell.length_a   1.000
_cell.length_b   1.000
_cell.length_c   1.000
_cell.angle_alpha   90.00
_cell.angle_beta   90.00
_cell.angle_gamma   90.00
#
_symmetry.space_group_name_H-M   'P 1'
#
loop_
_entity.id
_entity.type
_entity.pdbx_description
1 polymer ?
#
loop_
_entity_poly.entity_id
_entity_poly.type
_entity_poly.pdbx_seq_one_letter_code
_entity_poly.pdbx_strand_id
1 'polypeptide(L)'
;MHRLIITSLLSLLLSPAISLAASQEQLLQELQNRWVILSYQSTDMEKKEKLAAFEVLSKETEQAVAQYPTSAGLLILKGTILTSWADAQGGTDGWALAERAKATLEQSISTNPKALEGLGYASLGRLYHQTPSWPLSFGSDKKAEALLKQALSMNPDGFESNYFYGYFLMEEKRYGEARTMLEKALKAPSRPGQTKVDDFRRDEVRKLLAKF
;
A
#
# COMPACT_ATOMS: atom_id res chain seq x y z
N MET A 1 -74.33 28.69 -4.52
CA MET A 1 -73.72 27.65 -5.36
C MET A 1 -72.25 27.55 -5.00
N HIS A 2 -71.79 26.33 -4.68
CA HIS A 2 -70.49 26.00 -4.10
C HIS A 2 -69.27 26.39 -4.96
N ARG A 3 -68.14 26.68 -4.29
CA ARG A 3 -66.81 26.03 -4.49
C ARG A 3 -65.82 26.63 -3.47
N LEU A 4 -65.47 25.90 -2.41
CA LEU A 4 -64.39 24.88 -2.28
C LEU A 4 -62.97 25.49 -2.22
N ILE A 5 -62.41 25.33 -1.03
CA ILE A 5 -61.01 25.44 -0.58
C ILE A 5 -60.05 24.75 -1.55
N ILE A 6 -58.84 25.28 -1.74
CA ILE A 6 -57.57 24.50 -1.82
C ILE A 6 -56.41 25.43 -1.44
N THR A 7 -55.83 25.13 -0.28
CA THR A 7 -54.47 25.47 0.13
C THR A 7 -53.48 24.80 -0.81
N SER A 8 -52.46 25.52 -1.29
CA SER A 8 -51.31 24.88 -1.94
C SER A 8 -50.01 25.54 -1.48
N LEU A 9 -49.39 24.80 -0.57
CA LEU A 9 -48.05 24.96 -0.02
C LEU A 9 -47.05 24.82 -1.18
N LEU A 10 -46.38 25.90 -1.57
CA LEU A 10 -45.33 25.85 -2.58
C LEU A 10 -44.03 25.38 -1.89
N SER A 11 -43.81 24.07 -1.92
CA SER A 11 -42.61 23.40 -1.45
C SER A 11 -41.39 23.88 -2.23
N LEU A 12 -40.51 24.62 -1.57
CA LEU A 12 -39.20 24.97 -2.09
C LEU A 12 -38.37 23.68 -2.21
N LEU A 13 -38.17 23.19 -3.42
CA LEU A 13 -37.27 22.08 -3.72
C LEU A 13 -35.82 22.54 -3.46
N LEU A 14 -35.31 22.32 -2.25
CA LEU A 14 -33.88 22.28 -2.01
C LEU A 14 -33.35 20.93 -2.53
N SER A 15 -32.73 20.94 -3.71
CA SER A 15 -31.61 20.04 -4.02
C SER A 15 -30.36 20.90 -4.10
N PRO A 16 -29.31 20.56 -3.35
CA PRO A 16 -28.44 19.49 -3.82
C PRO A 16 -27.86 18.64 -2.67
N ALA A 17 -28.05 17.33 -2.74
CA ALA A 17 -27.13 16.40 -2.11
C ALA A 17 -26.46 15.62 -3.23
N ILE A 18 -25.48 16.25 -3.90
CA ILE A 18 -24.43 15.48 -4.55
C ILE A 18 -23.68 14.85 -3.38
N SER A 19 -24.10 13.65 -2.98
CA SER A 19 -23.27 12.79 -2.15
C SER A 19 -21.98 12.58 -2.93
N LEU A 20 -20.86 13.09 -2.43
CA LEU A 20 -19.54 12.72 -2.92
C LEU A 20 -19.33 11.25 -2.55
N ALA A 21 -19.83 10.34 -3.39
CA ALA A 21 -19.20 9.03 -3.48
C ALA A 21 -17.77 9.30 -3.95
N ALA A 22 -16.80 9.20 -3.04
CA ALA A 22 -15.39 9.27 -3.41
C ALA A 22 -15.17 8.25 -4.53
N SER A 23 -14.62 8.71 -5.65
CA SER A 23 -14.24 7.80 -6.74
C SER A 23 -13.28 6.74 -6.19
N GLN A 24 -13.28 5.55 -6.79
CA GLN A 24 -12.35 4.48 -6.41
C GLN A 24 -10.89 4.96 -6.32
N GLU A 25 -10.49 5.87 -7.22
CA GLU A 25 -9.15 6.47 -7.26
C GLU A 25 -8.89 7.39 -6.06
N GLN A 26 -9.85 8.26 -5.70
CA GLN A 26 -9.74 9.11 -4.51
C GLN A 26 -9.64 8.29 -3.23
N LEU A 27 -10.47 7.23 -3.11
CA LEU A 27 -10.44 6.34 -1.96
C LEU A 27 -9.09 5.59 -1.86
N LEU A 28 -8.58 5.09 -2.99
CA LEU A 28 -7.26 4.46 -3.05
C LEU A 28 -6.17 5.44 -2.57
N GLN A 29 -6.19 6.68 -3.05
CA GLN A 29 -5.20 7.69 -2.71
C GLN A 29 -5.26 8.10 -1.23
N GLU A 30 -6.46 8.26 -0.68
CA GLU A 30 -6.66 8.57 0.74
C GLU A 30 -6.07 7.49 1.64
N LEU A 31 -6.45 6.23 1.42
CA LEU A 31 -5.97 5.10 2.20
C LEU A 31 -4.45 4.91 2.05
N GLN A 32 -3.91 5.12 0.84
CA GLN A 32 -2.47 5.05 0.59
C GLN A 32 -1.72 6.13 1.38
N ASN A 33 -2.23 7.37 1.42
CA ASN A 33 -1.60 8.45 2.20
C ASN A 33 -1.57 8.13 3.69
N ARG A 34 -2.68 7.62 4.23
CA ARG A 34 -2.77 7.20 5.63
C ARG A 34 -1.79 6.07 5.95
N TRP A 35 -1.65 5.09 5.05
CA TRP A 35 -0.65 4.04 5.18
C TRP A 35 0.78 4.59 5.22
N VAL A 36 1.13 5.53 4.33
CA VAL A 36 2.48 6.13 4.33
C VAL A 36 2.76 6.87 5.65
N ILE A 37 1.81 7.69 6.12
CA ILE A 37 1.95 8.42 7.39
C ILE A 37 2.19 7.43 8.55
N LEU A 38 1.33 6.41 8.66
CA LEU A 38 1.43 5.41 9.72
C LEU A 38 2.73 4.59 9.65
N SER A 39 3.24 4.33 8.44
CA SER A 39 4.43 3.49 8.24
C SER A 39 5.73 4.24 8.46
N TYR A 40 5.82 5.51 8.02
CA TYR A 40 7.09 6.24 7.93
C TYR A 40 7.18 7.46 8.86
N GLN A 41 6.07 8.11 9.20
CA GLN A 41 6.09 9.29 10.06
C GLN A 41 5.88 8.93 11.54
N SER A 42 5.09 7.90 11.83
CA SER A 42 4.74 7.49 13.20
C SER A 42 5.80 6.56 13.82
N THR A 43 7.09 6.95 13.80
CA THR A 43 8.18 6.13 14.35
C THR A 43 8.18 6.07 15.86
N ASP A 44 7.72 7.14 16.52
CA ASP A 44 7.74 7.29 17.99
C ASP A 44 6.41 6.84 18.63
N MET A 45 5.48 6.31 17.83
CA MET A 45 4.19 5.82 18.30
C MET A 45 4.35 4.53 19.11
N GLU A 46 3.66 4.46 20.25
CA GLU A 46 3.67 3.27 21.10
C GLU A 46 3.18 2.05 20.33
N LYS A 47 3.83 0.89 20.55
CA LYS A 47 3.54 -0.34 19.76
C LYS A 47 2.05 -0.67 19.75
N LYS A 48 1.38 -0.60 20.90
CA LYS A 48 -0.04 -0.92 21.03
C LYS A 48 -0.92 0.01 20.19
N GLU A 49 -0.62 1.31 20.17
CA GLU A 49 -1.37 2.31 19.40
C GLU A 49 -1.15 2.10 17.90
N LYS A 50 0.09 1.79 17.49
CA LYS A 50 0.44 1.48 16.11
C LYS A 50 -0.32 0.26 15.58
N LEU A 51 -0.42 -0.79 16.38
CA LEU A 51 -1.19 -1.99 16.02
C LEU A 51 -2.68 -1.71 15.88
N ALA A 52 -3.26 -0.92 16.80
CA ALA A 52 -4.66 -0.50 16.69
C ALA A 52 -4.91 0.35 15.44
N ALA A 53 -3.99 1.26 15.10
CA ALA A 53 -4.09 2.08 13.89
C ALA A 53 -4.03 1.23 12.60
N PHE A 54 -3.15 0.21 12.56
CA PHE A 54 -3.12 -0.73 11.42
C PHE A 54 -4.38 -1.58 11.33
N GLU A 55 -4.94 -2.03 12.46
CA GLU A 55 -6.19 -2.77 12.47
C GLU A 55 -7.34 -1.95 11.87
N VAL A 56 -7.47 -0.67 12.28
CA VAL A 56 -8.47 0.25 11.73
C VAL A 56 -8.28 0.43 10.23
N LEU A 57 -7.05 0.74 9.81
CA LEU A 57 -6.73 0.96 8.39
C LEU A 57 -6.96 -0.29 7.52
N SER A 58 -6.69 -1.49 8.08
CA SER A 58 -6.98 -2.77 7.43
C SER A 58 -8.48 -2.96 7.23
N LYS A 59 -9.31 -2.66 8.24
CA LYS A 59 -10.78 -2.79 8.14
C LYS A 59 -11.38 -1.85 7.10
N GLU A 60 -10.92 -0.60 7.04
CA GLU A 60 -11.38 0.35 6.03
C GLU A 60 -10.98 -0.08 4.62
N THR A 61 -9.75 -0.59 4.45
CA THR A 61 -9.30 -1.09 3.15
C THR A 61 -10.03 -2.37 2.73
N GLU A 62 -10.42 -3.22 3.69
CA GLU A 62 -11.31 -4.36 3.44
C GLU A 62 -12.69 -3.92 2.94
N GLN A 63 -13.27 -2.88 3.53
CA GLN A 63 -14.53 -2.29 3.06
C GLN A 63 -14.38 -1.72 1.65
N ALA A 64 -13.27 -1.03 1.37
CA ALA A 64 -12.97 -0.51 0.04
C ALA A 64 -12.86 -1.63 -1.02
N VAL A 65 -12.19 -2.74 -0.69
CA VAL A 65 -12.12 -3.93 -1.56
C VAL A 65 -13.49 -4.58 -1.73
N ALA A 66 -14.32 -4.63 -0.68
CA ALA A 66 -15.68 -5.17 -0.80
C ALA A 66 -16.57 -4.32 -1.72
N GLN A 67 -16.39 -2.99 -1.70
CA GLN A 67 -17.08 -2.06 -2.59
C GLN A 67 -16.57 -2.15 -4.04
N TYR A 68 -15.28 -2.40 -4.23
CA TYR A 68 -14.60 -2.45 -5.53
C TYR A 68 -13.79 -3.74 -5.71
N PRO A 69 -14.45 -4.92 -5.82
CA PRO A 69 -13.79 -6.23 -5.73
C PRO A 69 -12.83 -6.54 -6.89
N THR A 70 -12.96 -5.84 -8.01
CA THR A 70 -12.08 -5.97 -9.18
C THR A 70 -10.95 -4.93 -9.20
N SER A 71 -10.84 -4.09 -8.18
CA SER A 71 -9.78 -3.08 -8.07
C SER A 71 -8.47 -3.74 -7.61
N ALA A 72 -7.62 -4.08 -8.58
CA ALA A 72 -6.27 -4.56 -8.29
C ALA A 72 -5.46 -3.55 -7.46
N GLY A 73 -5.65 -2.23 -7.65
CA GLY A 73 -4.99 -1.20 -6.85
C GLY A 73 -5.35 -1.26 -5.36
N LEU A 74 -6.63 -1.44 -5.04
CA LEU A 74 -7.08 -1.58 -3.64
C LEU A 74 -6.63 -2.92 -3.03
N LEU A 75 -6.55 -4.00 -3.83
CA LEU A 75 -5.96 -5.26 -3.40
C LEU A 75 -4.47 -5.11 -3.09
N ILE A 76 -3.69 -4.43 -3.95
CA ILE A 76 -2.27 -4.13 -3.72
C ILE A 76 -2.10 -3.34 -2.41
N LEU A 77 -2.93 -2.31 -2.20
CA LEU A 77 -2.86 -1.49 -1.00
C LEU A 77 -3.21 -2.31 0.26
N LYS A 78 -4.26 -3.14 0.22
CA LYS A 78 -4.62 -4.04 1.31
C LYS A 78 -3.48 -4.98 1.66
N GLY A 79 -2.88 -5.64 0.66
CA GLY A 79 -1.73 -6.52 0.88
C GLY A 79 -0.54 -5.81 1.50
N THR A 80 -0.28 -4.56 1.08
CA THR A 80 0.81 -3.73 1.61
C THR A 80 0.57 -3.31 3.06
N ILE A 81 -0.67 -2.93 3.40
CA ILE A 81 -1.08 -2.62 4.79
C ILE A 81 -0.97 -3.86 5.67
N LEU A 82 -1.47 -5.01 5.23
CA LEU A 82 -1.36 -6.27 5.97
C LEU A 82 0.10 -6.67 6.20
N THR A 83 0.98 -6.47 5.22
CA THR A 83 2.42 -6.71 5.36
C THR A 83 3.02 -5.79 6.42
N SER A 84 2.69 -4.49 6.39
CA SER A 84 3.20 -3.51 7.36
C SER A 84 2.69 -3.79 8.78
N TRP A 85 1.45 -4.27 8.89
CA TRP A 85 0.88 -4.69 10.16
C TRP A 85 1.54 -5.97 10.67
N ALA A 86 1.80 -6.95 9.80
CA ALA A 86 2.54 -8.16 10.14
C ALA A 86 3.93 -7.83 10.71
N ASP A 87 4.66 -6.93 10.04
CA ASP A 87 5.99 -6.43 10.47
C ASP A 87 5.90 -5.81 11.89
N ALA A 88 4.88 -5.00 12.16
CA ALA A 88 4.68 -4.35 13.47
C ALA A 88 4.22 -5.33 14.57
N GLN A 89 3.37 -6.30 14.23
CA GLN A 89 2.80 -7.27 15.16
C GLN A 89 3.88 -8.24 15.64
N GLY A 90 4.57 -8.89 14.69
CA GLY A 90 5.46 -10.01 14.95
C GLY A 90 4.74 -11.26 15.48
N GLY A 91 5.50 -12.30 15.80
CA GLY A 91 4.96 -13.54 16.35
C GLY A 91 3.94 -14.24 15.44
N THR A 92 3.14 -15.13 16.03
CA THR A 92 2.15 -15.96 15.31
C THR A 92 1.04 -15.13 14.67
N ASP A 93 0.60 -14.04 15.31
CA ASP A 93 -0.42 -13.15 14.77
C ASP A 93 0.11 -12.41 13.54
N GLY A 94 1.38 -11.98 13.58
CA GLY A 94 2.05 -11.42 12.42
C GLY A 94 2.12 -12.38 11.24
N TRP A 95 2.32 -13.68 11.49
CA TRP A 95 2.33 -14.69 10.42
C TRP A 95 0.96 -14.88 9.78
N ALA A 96 -0.12 -14.87 10.57
CA ALA A 96 -1.47 -14.93 10.02
C ALA A 96 -1.76 -13.71 9.12
N LEU A 97 -1.29 -12.52 9.50
CA LEU A 97 -1.37 -11.32 8.68
C LEU A 97 -0.52 -11.44 7.39
N ALA A 98 0.69 -11.99 7.47
CA ALA A 98 1.56 -12.21 6.32
C ALA A 98 0.96 -13.18 5.29
N GLU A 99 0.32 -14.28 5.72
CA GLU A 99 -0.38 -15.20 4.81
C GLU A 99 -1.58 -14.53 4.13
N ARG A 100 -2.34 -13.72 4.88
CA ARG A 100 -3.44 -12.91 4.30
C ARG A 100 -2.91 -11.89 3.30
N ALA A 101 -1.77 -11.25 3.59
CA ALA A 101 -1.12 -10.31 2.69
C ALA A 101 -0.70 -10.99 1.40
N LYS A 102 -0.05 -12.17 1.49
CA LYS A 102 0.37 -12.97 0.34
C LYS A 102 -0.81 -13.33 -0.56
N ALA A 103 -1.86 -13.93 0.00
CA ALA A 103 -3.04 -14.29 -0.77
C ALA A 103 -3.70 -13.08 -1.45
N THR A 104 -3.75 -11.93 -0.75
CA THR A 104 -4.30 -10.68 -1.29
C THR A 104 -3.46 -10.14 -2.45
N LEU A 105 -2.13 -10.18 -2.34
CA LEU A 105 -1.21 -9.73 -3.39
C LEU A 105 -1.23 -10.66 -4.60
N GLU A 106 -1.27 -11.97 -4.38
CA GLU A 106 -1.46 -12.98 -5.44
C GLU A 106 -2.78 -12.73 -6.18
N GLN A 107 -3.87 -12.47 -5.46
CA GLN A 107 -5.15 -12.08 -6.06
C GLN A 107 -5.01 -10.80 -6.89
N SER A 108 -4.34 -9.77 -6.37
CA SER A 108 -4.15 -8.51 -7.09
C SER A 108 -3.42 -8.70 -8.43
N ILE A 109 -2.38 -9.54 -8.45
CA ILE A 109 -1.61 -9.88 -9.64
C ILE A 109 -2.49 -10.66 -10.63
N SER A 110 -3.28 -11.61 -10.13
CA SER A 110 -4.23 -12.35 -10.96
C SER A 110 -5.32 -11.46 -11.56
N THR A 111 -5.77 -10.43 -10.84
CA THR A 111 -6.79 -9.47 -11.31
C THR A 111 -6.23 -8.53 -12.38
N ASN A 112 -5.08 -7.92 -12.13
CA ASN A 112 -4.38 -7.13 -13.13
C ASN A 112 -2.88 -7.07 -12.78
N PRO A 113 -2.03 -7.83 -13.50
CA PRO A 113 -0.59 -7.89 -13.19
C PRO A 113 0.13 -6.56 -13.44
N LYS A 114 -0.45 -5.65 -14.22
CA LYS A 114 0.10 -4.33 -14.54
C LYS A 114 -0.45 -3.20 -13.68
N ALA A 115 -1.37 -3.49 -12.76
CA ALA A 115 -1.93 -2.47 -11.88
C ALA A 115 -0.83 -1.76 -11.11
N LEU A 116 -0.94 -0.42 -11.02
CA LEU A 116 0.05 0.43 -10.37
C LEU A 116 1.48 0.11 -10.84
N GLU A 117 1.64 -0.08 -12.15
CA GLU A 117 2.93 -0.30 -12.81
C GLU A 117 3.68 -1.53 -12.27
N GLY A 118 2.95 -2.56 -11.85
CA GLY A 118 3.52 -3.82 -11.35
C GLY A 118 3.83 -3.82 -9.85
N LEU A 119 3.32 -2.84 -9.08
CA LEU A 119 3.53 -2.75 -7.63
C LEU A 119 3.10 -4.02 -6.87
N GLY A 120 2.13 -4.79 -7.37
CA GLY A 120 1.76 -6.08 -6.79
C GLY A 120 2.93 -7.07 -6.70
N TYR A 121 3.78 -7.13 -7.74
CA TYR A 121 4.99 -7.94 -7.73
C TYR A 121 6.03 -7.41 -6.75
N ALA A 122 6.22 -6.09 -6.68
CA ALA A 122 7.18 -5.47 -5.77
C ALA A 122 6.80 -5.73 -4.30
N SER A 123 5.53 -5.52 -3.95
CA SER A 123 5.01 -5.78 -2.59
C SER A 123 5.08 -7.26 -2.23
N LEU A 124 4.74 -8.17 -3.17
CA LEU A 124 4.82 -9.61 -2.91
C LEU A 124 6.28 -10.07 -2.76
N GLY A 125 7.19 -9.53 -3.58
CA GLY A 125 8.62 -9.80 -3.47
C GLY A 125 9.19 -9.36 -2.12
N ARG A 126 8.85 -8.15 -1.66
CA ARG A 126 9.20 -7.67 -0.31
C ARG A 126 8.69 -8.63 0.77
N LEU A 127 7.42 -9.04 0.69
CA LEU A 127 6.82 -9.95 1.67
C LEU A 127 7.54 -11.32 1.72
N TYR A 128 7.91 -11.89 0.56
CA TYR A 128 8.66 -13.16 0.53
C TYR A 128 10.04 -13.06 1.18
N HIS A 129 10.69 -11.90 1.11
CA HIS A 129 12.00 -11.68 1.72
C HIS A 129 11.91 -11.48 3.24
N GLN A 130 10.90 -10.76 3.71
CA GLN A 130 10.74 -10.46 5.14
C GLN A 130 10.15 -11.62 5.95
N THR A 131 9.59 -12.61 5.28
CA THR A 131 8.97 -13.77 5.93
C THR A 131 10.01 -14.87 6.14
N PRO A 132 10.00 -15.59 7.28
CA PRO A 132 10.88 -16.75 7.46
C PRO A 132 10.67 -17.83 6.40
N SER A 133 11.76 -18.50 6.02
CA SER A 133 11.71 -19.63 5.07
C SER A 133 11.06 -20.89 5.68
N TRP A 134 10.81 -21.88 4.82
CA TRP A 134 10.38 -23.22 5.24
C TRP A 134 11.42 -23.85 6.19
N PRO A 135 11.02 -24.57 7.25
CA PRO A 135 9.66 -25.03 7.57
C PRO A 135 8.81 -24.06 8.41
N LEU A 136 9.32 -22.87 8.74
CA LEU A 136 8.61 -21.95 9.64
C LEU A 136 7.48 -21.19 8.93
N SER A 137 7.73 -20.73 7.71
CA SER A 137 6.73 -20.03 6.90
C SER A 137 7.05 -20.15 5.40
N PHE A 138 6.52 -19.24 4.57
CA PHE A 138 6.57 -19.29 3.11
C PHE A 138 7.70 -18.47 2.46
N GLY A 139 8.55 -17.83 3.28
CA GLY A 139 9.62 -16.96 2.81
C GLY A 139 10.56 -17.64 1.82
N SER A 140 11.11 -16.86 0.89
CA SER A 140 12.06 -17.35 -0.10
C SER A 140 12.75 -16.19 -0.82
N ASP A 141 14.03 -15.97 -0.56
CA ASP A 141 14.82 -14.92 -1.22
C ASP A 141 14.92 -15.12 -2.73
N LYS A 142 14.95 -16.38 -3.18
CA LYS A 142 14.88 -16.71 -4.62
C LYS A 142 13.58 -16.22 -5.26
N LYS A 143 12.44 -16.43 -4.60
CA LYS A 143 11.14 -15.92 -5.11
C LYS A 143 11.06 -14.41 -4.98
N ALA A 144 11.53 -13.86 -3.86
CA ALA A 144 11.59 -12.43 -3.64
C ALA A 144 12.36 -11.72 -4.76
N GLU A 145 13.58 -12.16 -5.07
CA GLU A 145 14.39 -11.57 -6.13
C GLU A 145 13.71 -11.66 -7.50
N ALA A 146 13.10 -12.81 -7.83
CA ALA A 146 12.41 -12.97 -9.10
C ALA A 146 11.24 -12.00 -9.24
N LEU A 147 10.44 -11.83 -8.18
CA LEU A 147 9.30 -10.90 -8.16
C LEU A 147 9.74 -9.43 -8.18
N LEU A 148 10.80 -9.09 -7.45
CA LEU A 148 11.35 -7.73 -7.44
C LEU A 148 11.93 -7.35 -8.81
N LYS A 149 12.64 -8.27 -9.47
CA LYS A 149 13.12 -8.08 -10.86
C LYS A 149 11.95 -7.94 -11.85
N GLN A 150 10.88 -8.72 -11.67
CA GLN A 150 9.68 -8.57 -12.47
C GLN A 150 9.09 -7.17 -12.32
N ALA A 151 8.93 -6.68 -11.09
CA ALA A 151 8.43 -5.32 -10.85
C ALA A 151 9.35 -4.23 -11.42
N LEU A 152 10.66 -4.41 -11.30
CA LEU A 152 11.65 -3.49 -11.88
C LEU A 152 11.58 -3.44 -13.41
N SER A 153 11.33 -4.59 -14.07
CA SER A 153 11.15 -4.61 -15.53
C SER A 153 9.90 -3.86 -15.99
N MET A 154 8.88 -3.78 -15.13
CA MET A 154 7.62 -3.11 -15.42
C MET A 154 7.68 -1.61 -15.14
N ASN A 155 8.42 -1.22 -14.09
CA ASN A 155 8.61 0.17 -13.70
C ASN A 155 10.08 0.44 -13.33
N PRO A 156 10.97 0.61 -14.32
CA PRO A 156 12.41 0.73 -14.08
C PRO A 156 12.81 2.03 -13.38
N ASP A 157 11.96 3.06 -13.43
CA ASP A 157 12.18 4.37 -12.82
C ASP A 157 11.26 4.64 -11.62
N GLY A 158 10.44 3.65 -11.26
CA GLY A 158 9.48 3.74 -10.16
C GLY A 158 10.15 3.73 -8.79
N PHE A 159 9.59 4.49 -7.84
CA PHE A 159 10.12 4.57 -6.48
C PHE A 159 10.12 3.19 -5.80
N GLU A 160 8.98 2.51 -5.75
CA GLU A 160 8.80 1.26 -4.99
C GLU A 160 9.62 0.10 -5.57
N SER A 161 9.66 -0.06 -6.90
CA SER A 161 10.45 -1.11 -7.56
C SER A 161 11.95 -0.96 -7.27
N ASN A 162 12.48 0.26 -7.36
CA ASN A 162 13.88 0.53 -7.07
C ASN A 162 14.18 0.48 -5.56
N TYR A 163 13.28 0.98 -4.71
CA TYR A 163 13.45 0.96 -3.27
C TYR A 163 13.46 -0.46 -2.72
N PHE A 164 12.45 -1.28 -3.03
CA PHE A 164 12.37 -2.64 -2.50
C PHE A 164 13.48 -3.54 -3.06
N TYR A 165 13.85 -3.38 -4.33
CA TYR A 165 14.98 -4.14 -4.86
C TYR A 165 16.32 -3.69 -4.26
N GLY A 166 16.52 -2.40 -4.08
CA GLY A 166 17.69 -1.87 -3.39
C GLY A 166 17.80 -2.34 -1.93
N TYR A 167 16.68 -2.36 -1.21
CA TYR A 167 16.61 -2.90 0.15
C TYR A 167 16.96 -4.39 0.17
N PHE A 168 16.36 -5.20 -0.70
CA PHE A 168 16.68 -6.64 -0.84
C PHE A 168 18.18 -6.86 -1.09
N LEU A 169 18.76 -6.12 -2.05
CA LEU A 169 20.19 -6.22 -2.36
C LEU A 169 21.08 -5.85 -1.16
N MET A 170 20.66 -4.87 -0.36
CA MET A 170 21.40 -4.46 0.84
C MET A 170 21.42 -5.58 1.89
N GLU A 171 20.28 -6.22 2.15
CA GLU A 171 20.17 -7.34 3.10
C GLU A 171 20.95 -8.57 2.61
N GLU A 172 20.99 -8.80 1.30
CA GLU A 172 21.84 -9.80 0.64
C GLU A 172 23.33 -9.40 0.55
N LYS A 173 23.73 -8.29 1.18
CA LYS A 173 25.10 -7.75 1.23
C LYS A 173 25.68 -7.39 -0.15
N ARG A 174 24.83 -7.18 -1.16
CA ARG A 174 25.19 -6.72 -2.52
C ARG A 174 25.22 -5.19 -2.58
N TYR A 175 26.05 -4.59 -1.74
CA TYR A 175 26.00 -3.17 -1.40
C TYR A 175 26.15 -2.21 -2.61
N GLY A 176 27.02 -2.52 -3.57
CA GLY A 176 27.20 -1.68 -4.77
C GLY A 176 25.95 -1.61 -5.65
N GLU A 177 25.28 -2.75 -5.84
CA GLU A 177 24.02 -2.82 -6.57
C GLU A 177 22.89 -2.15 -5.78
N ALA A 178 22.85 -2.38 -4.46
CA ALA A 178 21.90 -1.77 -3.56
C ALA A 178 21.94 -0.24 -3.61
N ARG A 179 23.14 0.36 -3.51
CA ARG A 179 23.34 1.81 -3.63
C ARG A 179 22.79 2.34 -4.96
N THR A 180 23.09 1.65 -6.06
CA THR A 180 22.62 2.05 -7.40
C THR A 180 21.08 2.07 -7.48
N MET A 181 20.41 1.05 -6.93
CA MET A 181 18.94 1.00 -6.93
C MET A 181 18.33 2.05 -6.00
N LEU A 182 18.88 2.25 -4.80
CA LEU A 182 18.37 3.24 -3.84
C LEU A 182 18.55 4.69 -4.34
N GLU A 183 19.64 4.99 -5.04
CA GLU A 183 19.82 6.29 -5.72
C GLU A 183 18.80 6.51 -6.83
N LYS A 184 18.41 5.46 -7.57
CA LYS A 184 17.31 5.55 -8.55
C LYS A 184 15.97 5.82 -7.87
N ALA A 185 15.68 5.16 -6.75
CA ALA A 185 14.47 5.44 -5.97
C ALA A 185 14.40 6.92 -5.55
N LEU A 186 15.53 7.53 -5.15
CA LEU A 186 15.58 8.97 -4.84
C LEU A 186 15.36 9.89 -6.05
N LYS A 187 15.59 9.42 -7.27
CA LYS A 187 15.38 10.19 -8.50
C LYS A 187 14.00 9.97 -9.13
N ALA A 188 13.26 8.95 -8.69
CA ALA A 188 11.90 8.68 -9.16
C ALA A 188 11.02 9.93 -9.04
N PRO A 189 10.11 10.20 -9.99
CA PRO A 189 9.24 11.38 -9.93
C PRO A 189 8.31 11.32 -8.71
N SER A 190 8.09 12.45 -8.04
CA SER A 190 7.10 12.53 -6.97
C SER A 190 5.68 12.45 -7.56
N ARG A 191 4.76 11.84 -6.81
CA ARG A 191 3.37 11.73 -7.24
C ARG A 191 2.70 13.11 -7.13
N PRO A 192 1.94 13.57 -8.15
CA PRO A 192 1.28 14.87 -8.11
C PRO A 192 0.45 15.06 -6.83
N GLY A 193 0.64 16.18 -6.14
CA GLY A 193 -0.07 16.51 -4.90
C GLY A 193 0.37 15.74 -3.64
N GLN A 194 1.38 14.86 -3.73
CA GLN A 194 1.83 14.02 -2.60
C GLN A 194 3.26 14.31 -2.14
N THR A 195 3.86 15.45 -2.53
CA THR A 195 5.27 15.77 -2.26
C THR A 195 5.68 15.56 -0.80
N LYS A 196 4.89 16.07 0.17
CA LYS A 196 5.20 15.91 1.61
C LYS A 196 5.12 14.46 2.09
N VAL A 197 4.18 13.68 1.57
CA VAL A 197 4.01 12.26 1.91
C VAL A 197 5.14 11.43 1.29
N ASP A 198 5.58 11.82 0.10
CA ASP A 198 6.73 11.21 -0.59
C ASP A 198 8.06 11.50 0.12
N ASP A 199 8.20 12.66 0.77
CA ASP A 199 9.41 13.01 1.53
C ASP A 199 9.71 12.04 2.67
N PHE A 200 8.69 11.55 3.40
CA PHE A 200 8.90 10.54 4.45
C PHE A 200 9.52 9.25 3.92
N ARG A 201 9.10 8.83 2.72
CA ARG A 201 9.62 7.62 2.08
C ARG A 201 11.03 7.85 1.56
N ARG A 202 11.33 9.04 1.05
CA ARG A 202 12.69 9.43 0.62
C ARG A 202 13.65 9.54 1.79
N ASP A 203 13.21 10.03 2.95
CA ASP A 203 14.04 10.05 4.16
C ASP A 203 14.46 8.65 4.57
N GLU A 204 13.58 7.67 4.44
CA GLU A 204 13.95 6.27 4.69
C GLU A 204 15.05 5.78 3.74
N VAL A 205 14.94 6.09 2.44
CA VAL A 205 15.99 5.77 1.47
C VAL A 205 17.31 6.45 1.80
N ARG A 206 17.28 7.73 2.23
CA ARG A 206 18.49 8.47 2.65
C ARG A 206 19.16 7.81 3.86
N LYS A 207 18.39 7.34 4.84
CA LYS A 207 18.92 6.60 6.00
C LYS A 207 19.59 5.29 5.59
N LEU A 208 19.02 4.57 4.62
CA LEU A 208 19.65 3.35 4.10
C LEU A 208 20.95 3.67 3.36
N LEU A 209 20.96 4.72 2.54
CA LEU A 209 22.16 5.13 1.81
C LEU A 209 23.32 5.55 2.73
N ALA A 210 23.01 6.07 3.92
CA ALA A 210 24.01 6.42 4.93
C ALA A 210 24.69 5.20 5.59
N LYS A 211 24.23 3.98 5.32
CA LYS A 211 24.84 2.74 5.84
C LYS A 211 25.96 2.17 4.97
N PHE A 212 26.14 2.71 3.75
CA PHE A 212 27.20 2.30 2.82
C PHE A 212 28.43 3.21 2.95
#